data_AF-A0A7C8PVA8-F1
#
_entry.id   AF-A0A7C8PVA8-F1
#
_cell.length_a   1.000
_cell.length_b   1.000
_cell.length_c   1.000
_cell.angle_alpha   90.00
_cell.angle_beta   90.00
_cell.angle_gamma   90.00
#
_symmetry.space_group_name_H-M   'P 1'
#
loop_
_entity.id
_entity.type
_entity.pdbx_description
1 polymer ?
#
loop_
_entity_poly.entity_id
_entity_poly.type
_entity_poly.pdbx_seq_one_letter_code
_entity_poly.pdbx_strand_id
1 'polypeptide(L)'
;MKLQTPALYSLPLVSWGYASILEVQLDGGTARGGFCSGSNSSTQFLGIPYAAPPVGQLRWEAPQPFNTTFELENGVFNATRRPAVCHQFGTSDIGADAGPYDEDCLFLNIWVPNGVDGQVPPNLPVKVWVHGGANTGGGIMNPQYNGCKLSDEGAIVVNIAYRLGPLGFLALESARIGGNFGIQDILLGLQWVQDNIGKFGGDKDKVLLFGQSAGAWNTWIISTLPGAAKLMRAVALESGGGVDFQTNFSAQLGGAAFAKNANCTVMDAAMC
;
A
#
# COMPACT_ATOMS: atom_id res chain seq x y z
N MET A 1 30.18 -9.91 -69.51
CA MET A 1 29.77 -10.56 -68.25
C MET A 1 29.66 -9.47 -67.19
N LYS A 2 28.47 -8.91 -66.96
CA LYS A 2 28.25 -7.83 -65.99
C LYS A 2 27.93 -8.46 -64.63
N LEU A 3 28.81 -8.27 -63.65
CA LEU A 3 28.60 -8.69 -62.27
C LEU A 3 27.53 -7.81 -61.63
N GLN A 4 26.40 -8.42 -61.22
CA GLN A 4 25.40 -7.79 -60.37
C GLN A 4 25.87 -7.82 -58.92
N THR A 5 25.93 -6.65 -58.30
CA THR A 5 26.13 -6.48 -56.85
C THR A 5 24.88 -6.94 -56.09
N PRO A 6 25.03 -7.63 -54.94
CA PRO A 6 23.88 -8.07 -54.16
C PRO A 6 23.29 -6.88 -53.38
N ALA A 7 21.97 -6.75 -53.41
CA ALA A 7 21.23 -5.79 -52.62
C ALA A 7 21.33 -6.17 -51.13
N LEU A 8 21.90 -5.27 -50.32
CA LEU A 8 21.85 -5.33 -48.87
C LEU A 8 20.42 -5.00 -48.42
N TYR A 9 19.69 -6.02 -47.96
CA TYR A 9 18.42 -5.82 -47.26
C TYR A 9 18.71 -5.30 -45.84
N SER A 10 18.43 -4.02 -45.61
CA SER A 10 18.38 -3.44 -44.27
C SER A 10 17.16 -3.99 -43.54
N LEU A 11 17.38 -4.89 -42.56
CA LEU A 11 16.35 -5.26 -41.60
C LEU A 11 16.09 -4.05 -40.69
N PRO A 12 14.84 -3.63 -40.49
CA PRO A 12 14.54 -2.56 -39.55
C PRO A 12 14.85 -3.07 -38.13
N LEU A 13 15.75 -2.37 -37.44
CA LEU A 13 15.92 -2.53 -36.00
C LEU A 13 14.63 -2.05 -35.34
N VAL A 14 13.77 -2.98 -34.94
CA VAL A 14 12.66 -2.67 -34.05
C VAL A 14 13.28 -2.32 -32.69
N SER A 15 13.35 -1.02 -32.36
CA SER A 15 13.72 -0.60 -31.02
C SER A 15 12.57 -0.92 -30.08
N TRP A 16 12.62 -2.09 -29.44
CA TRP A 16 11.78 -2.37 -28.27
C TRP A 16 12.27 -1.44 -27.17
N GLY A 17 11.54 -0.35 -26.95
CA GLY A 17 11.93 0.67 -25.98
C GLY A 17 11.85 0.11 -24.57
N TYR A 18 12.90 0.32 -23.77
CA TYR A 18 12.95 0.06 -22.32
C TYR A 18 11.81 0.69 -21.50
N ALA A 19 10.92 1.47 -22.13
CA ALA A 19 9.76 2.08 -21.50
C ALA A 19 8.67 1.06 -21.11
N SER A 20 8.52 -0.06 -21.84
CA SER A 20 7.44 -1.03 -21.60
C SER A 20 7.57 -1.78 -20.27
N ILE A 21 8.79 -2.10 -19.84
CA ILE A 21 9.06 -2.85 -18.60
C ILE A 21 8.86 -2.05 -17.30
N LEU A 22 8.62 -0.74 -17.40
CA LEU A 22 8.45 0.15 -16.25
C LEU A 22 7.05 0.76 -16.19
N GLU A 23 6.16 0.45 -17.14
CA GLU A 23 4.83 1.04 -17.23
C GLU A 23 3.75 -0.02 -17.01
N VAL A 24 2.76 0.34 -16.20
CA VAL A 24 1.59 -0.49 -15.92
C VAL A 24 0.33 0.34 -16.07
N GLN A 25 -0.65 -0.17 -16.82
CA GLN A 25 -1.94 0.47 -16.97
C GLN A 25 -2.83 0.15 -15.77
N LEU A 26 -3.15 1.16 -14.96
CA LEU A 26 -4.12 1.07 -13.87
C LEU A 26 -5.38 1.87 -14.23
N ASP A 27 -6.42 1.75 -13.41
CA ASP A 27 -7.71 2.39 -13.68
C ASP A 27 -7.61 3.93 -13.61
N GLY A 28 -6.72 4.44 -12.74
CA GLY A 28 -6.40 5.87 -12.63
C GLY A 28 -5.45 6.41 -13.72
N GLY A 29 -4.89 5.55 -14.58
CA GLY A 29 -3.93 5.92 -15.63
C GLY A 29 -2.69 5.02 -15.66
N THR A 30 -1.75 5.35 -16.54
CA THR A 30 -0.47 4.63 -16.65
C THR A 30 0.48 5.05 -15.53
N ALA A 31 0.88 4.11 -14.68
CA ALA A 31 1.91 4.32 -13.68
C ALA A 31 3.28 3.90 -14.22
N ARG A 32 4.27 4.77 -14.09
CA ARG A 32 5.66 4.50 -14.46
C ARG A 32 6.51 4.33 -13.21
N GLY A 33 7.01 3.12 -13.00
CA GLY A 33 7.94 2.76 -11.93
C GLY A 33 9.41 3.03 -12.31
N GLY A 34 10.32 2.42 -11.54
CA GLY A 34 11.76 2.49 -11.77
C GLY A 34 12.45 1.20 -11.37
N PHE A 35 13.74 1.08 -11.71
CA PHE A 35 14.54 -0.05 -11.26
C PHE A 35 14.91 0.04 -9.79
N CYS A 36 14.95 -1.10 -9.13
CA CYS A 36 15.51 -1.23 -7.79
C CYS A 36 17.02 -0.96 -7.80
N SER A 37 17.49 -0.11 -6.90
CA SER A 37 18.93 0.09 -6.70
C SER A 37 19.56 -1.13 -6.02
N GLY A 38 20.61 -1.70 -6.63
CA GLY A 38 21.31 -2.86 -6.07
C GLY A 38 20.56 -4.20 -6.19
N SER A 39 19.53 -4.26 -7.04
CA SER A 39 18.84 -5.49 -7.44
C SER A 39 19.38 -5.98 -8.79
N ASN A 40 19.24 -7.29 -9.04
CA ASN A 40 19.64 -7.89 -10.30
C ASN A 40 18.68 -7.56 -11.47
N SER A 41 17.41 -7.26 -11.18
CA SER A 41 16.38 -7.02 -12.21
C SER A 41 15.02 -6.54 -11.71
N SER A 42 14.80 -6.41 -10.39
CA SER A 42 13.51 -5.97 -9.83
C SER A 42 13.20 -4.51 -10.15
N THR A 43 11.92 -4.23 -10.26
CA THR A 43 11.36 -2.89 -10.42
C THR A 43 10.54 -2.51 -9.21
N GLN A 44 10.36 -1.21 -9.00
CA GLN A 44 9.58 -0.63 -7.92
C GLN A 44 8.57 0.37 -8.46
N PHE A 45 7.39 0.37 -7.85
CA PHE A 45 6.33 1.32 -8.06
C PHE A 45 5.92 1.85 -6.68
N LEU A 46 6.19 3.12 -6.43
CA LEU A 46 5.99 3.75 -5.13
C LEU A 46 4.82 4.72 -5.18
N GLY A 47 4.10 4.82 -4.06
CA GLY A 47 3.08 5.84 -3.87
C GLY A 47 1.82 5.67 -4.72
N ILE A 48 1.43 4.44 -5.07
CA ILE A 48 0.19 4.21 -5.82
C ILE A 48 -1.00 4.44 -4.87
N PRO A 49 -1.90 5.40 -5.12
CA PRO A 49 -3.05 5.62 -4.25
C PRO A 49 -4.05 4.47 -4.41
N TYR A 50 -4.51 3.93 -3.28
CA TYR A 50 -5.55 2.89 -3.26
C TYR A 50 -6.88 3.40 -2.68
N ALA A 51 -6.86 4.55 -2.00
CA ALA A 51 -8.02 5.20 -1.44
C ALA A 51 -8.07 6.69 -1.81
N ALA A 52 -9.25 7.29 -1.72
CA ALA A 52 -9.38 8.75 -1.69
C ALA A 52 -8.69 9.31 -0.42
N PRO A 53 -8.11 10.53 -0.48
CA PRO A 53 -7.48 11.15 0.69
C PRO A 53 -8.47 11.26 1.87
N PRO A 54 -8.15 10.70 3.05
CA PRO A 54 -9.03 10.74 4.21
C PRO A 54 -8.90 12.10 4.93
N VAL A 55 -9.21 13.18 4.22
CA VAL A 55 -9.07 14.56 4.70
C VAL A 55 -10.44 15.22 4.87
N GLY A 56 -10.50 16.24 5.72
CA GLY A 56 -11.72 17.01 5.95
C GLY A 56 -12.87 16.12 6.39
N GLN A 57 -13.94 16.05 5.58
CA GLN A 57 -15.11 15.22 5.89
C GLN A 57 -14.83 13.71 5.87
N LEU A 58 -13.69 13.27 5.31
CA LEU A 58 -13.29 11.85 5.29
C LEU A 58 -12.34 11.46 6.43
N ARG A 59 -11.92 12.41 7.28
CA ARG A 59 -10.89 12.21 8.33
C ARG A 59 -11.15 11.01 9.24
N TRP A 60 -12.39 10.85 9.69
CA TRP A 60 -12.84 9.71 10.50
C TRP A 60 -13.98 8.96 9.84
N GLU A 61 -13.84 8.72 8.54
CA GLU A 61 -14.75 7.88 7.78
C GLU A 61 -14.05 6.60 7.30
N ALA A 62 -14.86 5.61 6.96
CA ALA A 62 -14.41 4.44 6.22
C ALA A 62 -13.69 4.88 4.93
N PRO A 63 -12.53 4.29 4.58
CA PRO A 63 -11.80 4.69 3.39
C PRO A 63 -12.64 4.40 2.15
N GLN A 64 -12.60 5.34 1.20
CA GLN A 64 -13.27 5.19 -0.07
C GLN A 64 -12.25 4.76 -1.13
N PRO A 65 -12.56 3.80 -2.02
CA PRO A 65 -11.67 3.41 -3.11
C PRO A 65 -11.21 4.62 -3.93
N PHE A 66 -9.95 4.63 -4.33
CA PHE A 66 -9.47 5.63 -5.29
C PHE A 66 -10.22 5.47 -6.61
N ASN A 67 -10.99 6.49 -7.00
CA ASN A 67 -11.91 6.44 -8.14
C ASN A 67 -11.74 7.61 -9.12
N THR A 68 -10.59 8.29 -9.05
CA THR A 68 -10.24 9.43 -9.90
C THR A 68 -9.02 9.10 -10.76
N THR A 69 -8.58 10.04 -11.58
CA THR A 69 -7.35 9.93 -12.36
C THR A 69 -6.13 10.31 -11.52
N PHE A 70 -5.00 9.66 -11.76
CA PHE A 70 -3.73 10.07 -11.16
C PHE A 70 -3.35 11.49 -11.60
N GLU A 71 -2.53 12.15 -10.78
CA GLU A 71 -1.84 13.36 -11.20
C GLU A 71 -0.71 12.97 -12.18
N LEU A 72 -0.95 13.20 -13.47
CA LEU A 72 -0.05 12.80 -14.54
C LEU A 72 0.98 13.89 -14.86
N GLU A 73 2.23 13.50 -15.00
CA GLU A 73 3.30 14.32 -15.55
C GLU A 73 3.71 13.75 -16.91
N ASN A 74 3.57 14.54 -17.97
CA ASN A 74 3.81 14.10 -19.35
C ASN A 74 3.01 12.84 -19.75
N GLY A 75 1.78 12.72 -19.24
CA GLY A 75 0.86 11.62 -19.56
C GLY A 75 1.05 10.34 -18.74
N VAL A 76 1.97 10.31 -17.76
CA VAL A 76 2.18 9.16 -16.87
C VAL A 76 2.20 9.59 -15.40
N PHE A 77 1.75 8.72 -14.52
CA PHE A 77 1.92 8.87 -13.07
C PHE A 77 3.33 8.43 -12.68
N ASN A 78 4.09 9.31 -12.01
CA ASN A 78 5.45 9.02 -11.60
C ASN A 78 5.49 8.19 -10.30
N ALA A 79 5.41 6.87 -10.44
CA ALA A 79 5.49 5.90 -9.35
C ALA A 79 6.94 5.60 -8.92
N THR A 80 7.83 6.60 -8.98
CA THR A 80 9.17 6.53 -8.34
C THR A 80 9.29 7.49 -7.15
N ARG A 81 8.30 8.37 -6.99
CA ARG A 81 8.24 9.35 -5.90
C ARG A 81 7.83 8.68 -4.60
N ARG A 82 8.48 9.07 -3.51
CA ARG A 82 8.12 8.61 -2.17
C ARG A 82 6.79 9.30 -1.78
N PRO A 83 5.75 8.54 -1.39
CA PRO A 83 4.51 9.12 -0.88
C PRO A 83 4.73 9.81 0.47
N ALA A 84 3.74 10.61 0.88
CA ALA A 84 3.65 11.08 2.26
C ALA A 84 3.45 9.92 3.25
N VAL A 85 3.85 10.14 4.49
CA VAL A 85 3.68 9.19 5.60
C VAL A 85 2.50 9.64 6.44
N CYS A 86 1.66 8.71 6.91
CA CYS A 86 0.53 9.05 7.77
C CYS A 86 1.00 9.78 9.04
N HIS A 87 0.19 10.70 9.57
CA HIS A 87 0.47 11.30 10.87
C HIS A 87 0.70 10.24 11.96
N GLN A 88 1.70 10.50 12.79
CA GLN A 88 2.18 9.61 13.85
C GLN A 88 1.83 10.21 15.22
N PHE A 89 1.60 9.34 16.21
CA PHE A 89 1.08 9.70 17.54
C PHE A 89 1.83 8.99 18.69
N GLY A 90 2.94 8.31 18.40
CA GLY A 90 3.79 7.61 19.38
C GLY A 90 5.08 8.36 19.71
N THR A 91 5.68 8.05 20.87
CA THR A 91 6.95 8.66 21.34
C THR A 91 8.20 7.97 20.81
N SER A 92 8.03 6.82 20.18
CA SER A 92 9.12 6.01 19.66
C SER A 92 9.25 6.27 18.16
N ASP A 93 10.45 6.68 17.77
CA ASP A 93 10.94 6.71 16.39
C ASP A 93 11.14 5.25 15.90
N ILE A 94 10.06 4.46 15.87
CA ILE A 94 10.12 2.99 15.64
C ILE A 94 10.51 2.68 14.20
N GLY A 95 10.27 3.61 13.28
CA GLY A 95 10.67 3.48 11.90
C GLY A 95 11.37 4.75 11.48
N ALA A 96 12.55 4.62 10.89
CA ALA A 96 13.21 5.67 10.14
C ALA A 96 12.41 6.06 8.87
N ASP A 97 11.09 6.18 9.00
CA ASP A 97 10.16 6.57 7.95
C ASP A 97 10.53 7.97 7.51
N ALA A 98 10.98 8.05 6.25
CA ALA A 98 11.49 9.27 5.67
C ALA A 98 10.45 9.83 4.70
N GLY A 99 9.77 10.90 5.09
CA GLY A 99 8.82 11.63 4.25
C GLY A 99 8.09 12.75 5.02
N PRO A 100 7.40 13.66 4.32
CA PRO A 100 6.50 14.59 4.97
C PRO A 100 5.32 13.83 5.58
N TYR A 101 4.87 14.27 6.76
CA TYR A 101 3.63 13.76 7.36
C TYR A 101 2.42 14.44 6.74
N ASP A 102 1.42 13.64 6.35
CA ASP A 102 0.17 14.12 5.77
C ASP A 102 -1.00 13.19 6.15
N GLU A 103 -2.24 13.70 6.07
CA GLU A 103 -3.46 12.89 6.14
C GLU A 103 -3.74 12.18 4.81
N ASP A 104 -3.34 12.78 3.68
CA ASP A 104 -3.30 12.07 2.40
C ASP A 104 -2.10 11.11 2.38
N CYS A 105 -2.31 9.91 2.94
CA CYS A 105 -1.25 8.93 3.17
C CYS A 105 -1.60 7.50 2.75
N LEU A 106 -2.77 7.27 2.13
CA LEU A 106 -3.28 5.94 1.80
C LEU A 106 -2.74 5.44 0.45
N PHE A 107 -1.45 5.06 0.48
CA PHE A 107 -0.70 4.58 -0.68
C PHE A 107 -0.20 3.14 -0.52
N LEU A 108 0.16 2.54 -1.66
CA LEU A 108 0.84 1.27 -1.79
C LEU A 108 2.24 1.47 -2.40
N ASN A 109 3.19 0.66 -1.95
CA ASN A 109 4.46 0.45 -2.64
C ASN A 109 4.51 -1.00 -3.15
N ILE A 110 4.97 -1.21 -4.38
CA ILE A 110 4.99 -2.51 -5.05
C ILE A 110 6.39 -2.76 -5.62
N TRP A 111 6.91 -3.97 -5.42
CA TRP A 111 8.14 -4.45 -6.04
C TRP A 111 7.86 -5.69 -6.86
N VAL A 112 8.37 -5.70 -8.10
CA VAL A 112 8.10 -6.77 -9.08
C VAL A 112 9.43 -7.33 -9.59
N PRO A 113 9.65 -8.66 -9.55
CA PRO A 113 10.86 -9.25 -10.09
C PRO A 113 10.85 -9.21 -11.61
N ASN A 114 12.01 -8.91 -12.21
CA ASN A 114 12.23 -8.93 -13.66
C ASN A 114 11.35 -7.97 -14.50
N GLY A 115 10.84 -6.87 -13.94
CA GLY A 115 10.07 -5.85 -14.68
C GLY A 115 8.56 -6.13 -14.79
N VAL A 116 7.86 -5.54 -15.77
CA VAL A 116 6.41 -5.80 -16.07
C VAL A 116 6.08 -6.21 -17.53
N ASP A 117 7.03 -6.23 -18.47
CA ASP A 117 6.74 -6.49 -19.90
C ASP A 117 6.95 -7.96 -20.31
N GLY A 118 5.92 -8.81 -20.15
CA GLY A 118 5.83 -10.16 -20.75
C GLY A 118 6.92 -11.19 -20.38
N GLN A 119 7.98 -10.73 -19.71
CA GLN A 119 9.14 -11.45 -19.20
C GLN A 119 8.94 -11.83 -17.72
N VAL A 120 7.94 -11.22 -17.07
CA VAL A 120 7.50 -11.64 -15.74
C VAL A 120 6.80 -12.97 -15.89
N PRO A 121 7.27 -14.03 -15.20
CA PRO A 121 6.52 -15.28 -15.15
C PRO A 121 5.10 -14.98 -14.66
N PRO A 122 4.04 -15.40 -15.37
CA PRO A 122 2.70 -15.19 -14.87
C PRO A 122 2.49 -15.98 -13.57
N ASN A 123 1.57 -15.51 -12.74
CA ASN A 123 1.12 -16.17 -11.52
C ASN A 123 2.17 -16.21 -10.38
N LEU A 124 2.89 -15.11 -10.18
CA LEU A 124 3.83 -14.97 -9.06
C LEU A 124 3.10 -14.95 -7.71
N PRO A 125 3.70 -15.54 -6.65
CA PRO A 125 3.21 -15.33 -5.29
C PRO A 125 3.30 -13.84 -4.90
N VAL A 126 2.34 -13.38 -4.10
CA VAL A 126 2.24 -11.99 -3.66
C VAL A 126 2.39 -11.92 -2.15
N LYS A 127 3.40 -11.22 -1.66
CA LYS A 127 3.66 -10.97 -0.23
C LYS A 127 3.18 -9.56 0.12
N VAL A 128 2.13 -9.44 0.92
CA VAL A 128 1.54 -8.15 1.33
C VAL A 128 1.92 -7.86 2.77
N TRP A 129 2.71 -6.81 2.99
CA TRP A 129 3.24 -6.39 4.29
C TRP A 129 2.38 -5.33 4.96
N VAL A 130 2.12 -5.54 6.26
CA VAL A 130 1.53 -4.56 7.17
C VAL A 130 2.56 -4.20 8.24
N HIS A 131 2.95 -2.93 8.27
CA HIS A 131 3.97 -2.46 9.21
C HIS A 131 3.49 -2.45 10.67
N GLY A 132 4.44 -2.62 11.59
CA GLY A 132 4.23 -2.45 13.02
C GLY A 132 4.25 -0.99 13.47
N GLY A 133 4.34 -0.79 14.78
CA GLY A 133 4.41 0.54 15.40
C GLY A 133 3.24 0.88 16.33
N ALA A 134 2.73 -0.12 17.06
CA ALA A 134 1.65 0.02 18.04
C ALA A 134 0.35 0.67 17.52
N ASN A 135 0.13 0.68 16.19
CA ASN A 135 -0.93 1.44 15.53
C ASN A 135 -0.89 2.96 15.80
N THR A 136 0.23 3.48 16.29
CA THR A 136 0.46 4.91 16.54
C THR A 136 1.67 5.45 15.78
N GLY A 137 2.48 4.58 15.18
CA GLY A 137 3.58 4.95 14.32
C GLY A 137 3.96 3.87 13.30
N GLY A 138 5.01 4.14 12.53
CA GLY A 138 5.47 3.34 11.40
C GLY A 138 4.84 3.76 10.06
N GLY A 139 5.39 3.22 8.98
CA GLY A 139 4.96 3.50 7.62
C GLY A 139 5.65 2.62 6.59
N ILE A 140 5.20 2.74 5.35
CA ILE A 140 5.72 1.95 4.21
C ILE A 140 6.99 2.54 3.58
N MET A 141 7.50 3.64 4.15
CA MET A 141 8.70 4.33 3.70
C MET A 141 9.94 4.03 4.54
N ASN A 142 9.79 3.27 5.62
CA ASN A 142 10.88 2.77 6.42
C ASN A 142 11.82 1.94 5.51
N PRO A 143 13.12 2.30 5.43
CA PRO A 143 14.09 1.60 4.60
C PRO A 143 14.20 0.10 4.87
N GLN A 144 13.86 -0.35 6.09
CA GLN A 144 13.84 -1.77 6.46
C GLN A 144 12.77 -2.57 5.70
N TYR A 145 11.71 -1.92 5.21
CA TYR A 145 10.62 -2.56 4.48
C TYR A 145 10.78 -2.42 2.96
N ASN A 146 11.97 -2.04 2.48
CA ASN A 146 12.26 -2.02 1.05
C ASN A 146 12.15 -3.45 0.47
N GLY A 147 11.19 -3.66 -0.43
CA GLY A 147 10.89 -4.96 -1.00
C GLY A 147 11.82 -5.42 -2.12
N CYS A 148 12.81 -4.62 -2.57
CA CYS A 148 13.63 -4.96 -3.73
C CYS A 148 14.35 -6.31 -3.61
N LYS A 149 15.00 -6.57 -2.47
CA LYS A 149 15.72 -7.84 -2.26
C LYS A 149 14.78 -9.03 -2.12
N LEU A 150 13.66 -8.85 -1.42
CA LEU A 150 12.66 -9.89 -1.26
C LEU A 150 11.96 -10.22 -2.58
N SER A 151 11.81 -9.21 -3.45
CA SER A 151 11.28 -9.36 -4.79
C SER A 151 12.21 -10.19 -5.68
N ASP A 152 13.53 -9.99 -5.59
CA ASP A 152 14.54 -10.78 -6.33
C ASP A 152 14.46 -12.30 -6.06
N GLU A 153 13.83 -12.72 -4.96
CA GLU A 153 13.55 -14.13 -4.65
C GLU A 153 12.35 -14.70 -5.43
N GLY A 154 11.76 -13.95 -6.36
CA GLY A 154 10.70 -14.42 -7.26
C GLY A 154 9.28 -14.24 -6.72
N ALA A 155 9.03 -13.19 -5.93
CA ALA A 155 7.71 -12.83 -5.43
C ALA A 155 7.41 -11.35 -5.67
N ILE A 156 6.14 -11.00 -5.87
CA ILE A 156 5.73 -9.59 -5.81
C ILE A 156 5.60 -9.21 -4.35
N VAL A 157 6.15 -8.05 -3.98
CA VAL A 157 6.04 -7.51 -2.62
C VAL A 157 5.18 -6.26 -2.67
N VAL A 158 4.22 -6.15 -1.75
CA VAL A 158 3.34 -4.98 -1.61
C VAL A 158 3.38 -4.52 -0.17
N ASN A 159 3.59 -3.22 0.07
CA ASN A 159 3.40 -2.63 1.39
C ASN A 159 2.13 -1.77 1.39
N ILE A 160 1.31 -1.86 2.44
CA ILE A 160 0.08 -1.07 2.59
C ILE A 160 0.26 -0.04 3.72
N ALA A 161 0.12 1.26 3.40
CA ALA A 161 0.01 2.30 4.41
C ALA A 161 -1.41 2.37 4.96
N TYR A 162 -1.57 2.65 6.25
CA TYR A 162 -2.87 2.77 6.90
C TYR A 162 -2.87 3.90 7.94
N ARG A 163 -4.03 4.51 8.23
CA ARG A 163 -4.13 5.58 9.23
C ARG A 163 -3.77 5.07 10.62
N LEU A 164 -3.16 5.95 11.41
CA LEU A 164 -2.62 5.64 12.73
C LEU A 164 -3.25 6.52 13.82
N GLY A 165 -3.06 6.10 15.08
CA GLY A 165 -3.50 6.81 16.26
C GLY A 165 -4.99 7.16 16.20
N PRO A 166 -5.38 8.36 16.67
CA PRO A 166 -6.76 8.83 16.60
C PRO A 166 -7.35 8.86 15.19
N LEU A 167 -6.54 9.14 14.16
CA LEU A 167 -7.06 9.17 12.77
C LEU A 167 -7.46 7.78 12.27
N GLY A 168 -6.78 6.73 12.72
CA GLY A 168 -7.08 5.34 12.34
C GLY A 168 -8.02 4.60 13.29
N PHE A 169 -8.03 4.96 14.58
CA PHE A 169 -8.58 4.07 15.62
C PHE A 169 -9.42 4.79 16.69
N LEU A 170 -9.66 6.09 16.57
CA LEU A 170 -10.60 6.79 17.46
C LEU A 170 -12.01 6.21 17.28
N ALA A 171 -12.68 5.88 18.39
CA ALA A 171 -14.09 5.52 18.40
C ALA A 171 -14.80 6.45 19.39
N LEU A 172 -15.80 7.19 18.93
CA LEU A 172 -16.54 8.17 19.72
C LEU A 172 -17.95 8.36 19.17
N GLU A 173 -18.90 7.62 19.71
CA GLU A 173 -20.29 7.58 19.24
C GLU A 173 -21.00 8.93 19.37
N SER A 174 -20.70 9.70 20.42
CA SER A 174 -21.27 11.06 20.58
C SER A 174 -20.93 11.99 19.40
N ALA A 175 -19.77 11.77 18.78
CA ALA A 175 -19.32 12.47 17.58
C ALA A 175 -19.55 11.66 16.29
N ARG A 176 -20.27 10.53 16.35
CA ARG A 176 -20.53 9.60 15.23
C ARG A 176 -19.27 8.96 14.62
N ILE A 177 -18.21 8.84 15.40
CA ILE A 177 -16.95 8.23 14.96
C ILE A 177 -16.96 6.74 15.28
N GLY A 178 -16.95 5.89 14.24
CA GLY A 178 -17.08 4.43 14.37
C GLY A 178 -15.81 3.64 14.71
N GLY A 179 -14.63 4.21 14.46
CA GLY A 179 -13.33 3.57 14.71
C GLY A 179 -12.94 2.45 13.74
N ASN A 180 -11.80 1.82 14.02
CA ASN A 180 -11.17 0.78 13.20
C ASN A 180 -10.91 1.18 11.73
N PHE A 181 -10.80 2.46 11.43
CA PHE A 181 -10.52 2.96 10.10
C PHE A 181 -9.18 2.45 9.56
N GLY A 182 -8.14 2.33 10.40
CA GLY A 182 -6.86 1.74 10.02
C GLY A 182 -6.96 0.28 9.58
N ILE A 183 -7.90 -0.51 10.14
CA ILE A 183 -8.17 -1.87 9.64
C ILE A 183 -8.89 -1.82 8.29
N GLN A 184 -9.86 -0.91 8.16
CA GLN A 184 -10.60 -0.74 6.91
C GLN A 184 -9.67 -0.26 5.78
N ASP A 185 -8.67 0.56 6.09
CA ASP A 185 -7.62 1.00 5.18
C ASP A 185 -6.84 -0.21 4.63
N ILE A 186 -6.39 -1.11 5.52
CA ILE A 186 -5.68 -2.34 5.11
C ILE A 186 -6.59 -3.25 4.29
N LEU A 187 -7.86 -3.41 4.67
CA LEU A 187 -8.84 -4.20 3.92
C LEU A 187 -9.06 -3.64 2.51
N LEU A 188 -9.16 -2.33 2.37
CA LEU A 188 -9.29 -1.68 1.06
C LEU A 188 -8.01 -1.84 0.23
N GLY A 189 -6.83 -1.72 0.83
CA GLY A 189 -5.56 -2.00 0.16
C GLY A 189 -5.45 -3.46 -0.31
N LEU A 190 -5.93 -4.42 0.49
CA LEU A 190 -6.02 -5.83 0.10
C LEU A 190 -7.01 -6.06 -1.05
N GLN A 191 -8.15 -5.36 -1.04
CA GLN A 191 -9.10 -5.39 -2.15
C GLN A 191 -8.44 -4.84 -3.43
N TRP A 192 -7.69 -3.72 -3.32
CA TRP A 192 -6.92 -3.19 -4.44
C TRP A 192 -5.93 -4.23 -4.99
N VAL A 193 -5.23 -4.97 -4.12
CA VAL A 193 -4.33 -6.06 -4.53
C VAL A 193 -5.09 -7.13 -5.30
N GLN A 194 -6.25 -7.58 -4.81
CA GLN A 194 -7.09 -8.57 -5.49
C GLN A 194 -7.50 -8.12 -6.90
N ASP A 195 -7.79 -6.83 -7.07
CA ASP A 195 -8.29 -6.27 -8.32
C ASP A 195 -7.19 -5.95 -9.33
N ASN A 196 -5.97 -5.63 -8.85
CA ASN A 196 -4.93 -5.04 -9.70
C ASN A 196 -3.64 -5.86 -9.81
N ILE A 197 -3.32 -6.75 -8.88
CA ILE A 197 -1.98 -7.36 -8.83
C ILE A 197 -1.67 -8.23 -10.05
N GLY A 198 -2.69 -8.74 -10.73
CA GLY A 198 -2.55 -9.46 -12.00
C GLY A 198 -1.89 -8.61 -13.10
N LYS A 199 -2.09 -7.28 -13.08
CA LYS A 199 -1.45 -6.34 -14.01
C LYS A 199 0.07 -6.24 -13.80
N PHE A 200 0.56 -6.68 -12.64
CA PHE A 200 1.99 -6.78 -12.30
C PHE A 200 2.53 -8.21 -12.43
N GLY A 201 1.73 -9.18 -12.92
CA GLY A 201 2.10 -10.60 -13.03
C GLY A 201 1.79 -11.44 -11.78
N GLY A 202 1.13 -10.86 -10.78
CA GLY A 202 0.80 -11.53 -9.52
C GLY A 202 -0.40 -12.48 -9.64
N ASP A 203 -0.35 -13.55 -8.86
CA ASP A 203 -1.47 -14.47 -8.66
C ASP A 203 -2.28 -14.02 -7.44
N LYS A 204 -3.48 -13.49 -7.69
CA LYS A 204 -4.39 -13.03 -6.63
C LYS A 204 -4.83 -14.15 -5.68
N ASP A 205 -4.75 -15.41 -6.11
CA ASP A 205 -5.07 -16.55 -5.27
C ASP A 205 -3.88 -16.98 -4.41
N LYS A 206 -2.65 -16.47 -4.65
CA LYS A 206 -1.43 -16.76 -3.86
C LYS A 206 -0.97 -15.58 -3.00
N VAL A 207 -1.91 -14.82 -2.48
CA VAL A 207 -1.62 -13.70 -1.58
C VAL A 207 -1.32 -14.20 -0.16
N LEU A 208 -0.14 -13.86 0.36
CA LEU A 208 0.27 -14.00 1.75
C LEU A 208 0.19 -12.62 2.42
N LEU A 209 -0.67 -12.46 3.41
CA LEU A 209 -0.67 -11.27 4.27
C LEU A 209 0.25 -11.50 5.46
N PHE A 210 1.17 -10.59 5.72
CA PHE A 210 2.09 -10.72 6.85
C PHE A 210 2.40 -9.37 7.47
N GLY A 211 2.74 -9.39 8.76
CA GLY A 211 3.06 -8.17 9.49
C GLY A 211 3.75 -8.47 10.80
N GLN A 212 4.36 -7.43 11.37
CA GLN A 212 5.11 -7.51 12.62
C GLN A 212 4.51 -6.61 13.72
N SER A 213 4.55 -7.06 14.97
CA SER A 213 4.02 -6.31 16.13
C SER A 213 2.56 -5.88 15.91
N ALA A 214 2.25 -4.58 15.87
CA ALA A 214 0.92 -4.10 15.55
C ALA A 214 0.44 -4.54 14.16
N GLY A 215 1.33 -4.65 13.18
CA GLY A 215 1.01 -5.22 11.88
C GLY A 215 0.61 -6.70 11.97
N ALA A 216 1.20 -7.46 12.91
CA ALA A 216 0.77 -8.83 13.19
C ALA A 216 -0.60 -8.87 13.90
N TRP A 217 -0.90 -7.93 14.82
CA TRP A 217 -2.25 -7.81 15.40
C TRP A 217 -3.29 -7.50 14.32
N ASN A 218 -3.02 -6.54 13.45
CA ASN A 218 -3.91 -6.15 12.36
C ASN A 218 -4.13 -7.33 11.39
N THR A 219 -3.04 -8.03 11.02
CA THR A 219 -3.09 -9.22 10.17
C THR A 219 -3.93 -10.34 10.81
N TRP A 220 -3.75 -10.58 12.11
CA TRP A 220 -4.57 -11.55 12.85
C TRP A 220 -6.05 -11.21 12.76
N ILE A 221 -6.43 -9.98 13.12
CA ILE A 221 -7.84 -9.55 13.10
C ILE A 221 -8.44 -9.72 11.72
N ILE A 222 -7.76 -9.21 10.68
CA ILE A 222 -8.21 -9.33 9.29
C ILE A 222 -8.41 -10.80 8.91
N SER A 223 -7.52 -11.70 9.36
CA SER A 223 -7.62 -13.14 9.07
C SER A 223 -8.83 -13.83 9.71
N THR A 224 -9.39 -13.27 10.77
CA THR A 224 -10.57 -13.80 11.45
C THR A 224 -11.90 -13.29 10.86
N LEU A 225 -11.87 -12.32 9.95
CA LEU A 225 -13.09 -11.74 9.38
C LEU A 225 -13.77 -12.71 8.39
N PRO A 226 -15.11 -12.71 8.29
CA PRO A 226 -15.84 -13.61 7.38
C PRO A 226 -15.43 -13.53 5.90
N GLY A 227 -14.85 -12.41 5.46
CA GLY A 227 -14.39 -12.19 4.09
C GLY A 227 -12.90 -12.47 3.83
N ALA A 228 -12.13 -12.83 4.86
CA ALA A 228 -10.67 -12.96 4.82
C ALA A 228 -10.16 -13.85 3.67
N ALA A 229 -10.78 -15.02 3.48
CA ALA A 229 -10.38 -15.99 2.48
C ALA A 229 -10.54 -15.50 1.02
N LYS A 230 -11.30 -14.41 0.80
CA LYS A 230 -11.41 -13.78 -0.53
C LYS A 230 -10.26 -12.81 -0.82
N LEU A 231 -9.53 -12.38 0.21
CA LEU A 231 -8.46 -11.38 0.11
C LEU A 231 -7.07 -11.99 0.18
N MET A 232 -6.91 -13.16 0.80
CA MET A 232 -5.62 -13.82 0.99
C MET A 232 -5.76 -15.32 1.16
N ARG A 233 -4.69 -16.04 0.80
CA ARG A 233 -4.56 -17.50 0.96
C ARG A 233 -3.98 -17.88 2.31
N ALA A 234 -3.01 -17.10 2.80
CA ALA A 234 -2.25 -17.43 3.99
C ALA A 234 -1.90 -16.17 4.78
N VAL A 235 -1.57 -16.36 6.06
CA VAL A 235 -1.08 -15.29 6.93
C VAL A 235 0.20 -15.68 7.67
N ALA A 236 1.07 -14.72 7.93
CA ALA A 236 2.23 -14.85 8.81
C ALA A 236 2.24 -13.73 9.87
N LEU A 237 2.48 -14.10 11.13
CA LEU A 237 2.35 -13.22 12.28
C LEU A 237 3.70 -13.12 13.00
N GLU A 238 4.41 -12.01 12.83
CA GLU A 238 5.76 -11.84 13.39
C GLU A 238 5.71 -11.07 14.71
N SER A 239 6.11 -11.70 15.82
CA SER A 239 6.17 -11.06 17.14
C SER A 239 4.87 -10.34 17.53
N GLY A 240 3.73 -10.98 17.26
CA GLY A 240 2.38 -10.52 17.57
C GLY A 240 1.32 -11.51 17.06
N GLY A 241 0.06 -11.08 17.02
CA GLY A 241 -1.10 -11.91 16.66
C GLY A 241 -1.75 -12.65 17.84
N GLY A 242 -2.94 -13.22 17.62
CA GLY A 242 -3.69 -13.93 18.68
C GLY A 242 -4.22 -13.01 19.79
N VAL A 243 -4.30 -11.71 19.54
CA VAL A 243 -4.81 -10.71 20.49
C VAL A 243 -6.01 -10.02 19.85
N ASP A 244 -7.12 -9.98 20.57
CA ASP A 244 -8.27 -9.17 20.18
C ASP A 244 -7.97 -7.69 20.39
N PHE A 245 -8.56 -6.85 19.54
CA PHE A 245 -8.57 -5.42 19.82
C PHE A 245 -9.39 -5.09 21.05
N GLN A 246 -9.19 -3.85 21.53
CA GLN A 246 -10.02 -3.30 22.58
C GLN A 246 -11.51 -3.45 22.24
N THR A 247 -12.30 -3.82 23.24
CA THR A 247 -13.75 -3.84 23.09
C THR A 247 -14.26 -2.45 22.68
N ASN A 248 -15.39 -2.39 21.98
CA ASN A 248 -16.00 -1.09 21.64
C ASN A 248 -16.17 -0.23 22.90
N PHE A 249 -16.62 -0.81 24.02
CA PHE A 249 -16.74 -0.09 25.29
C PHE A 249 -15.43 0.59 25.73
N SER A 250 -14.30 -0.13 25.71
CA SER A 250 -12.99 0.43 26.04
C SER A 250 -12.55 1.50 25.04
N ALA A 251 -12.81 1.30 23.75
CA ALA A 251 -12.48 2.27 22.71
C ALA A 251 -13.27 3.58 22.89
N GLN A 252 -14.56 3.50 23.23
CA GLN A 252 -15.41 4.67 23.53
C GLN A 252 -14.89 5.47 24.75
N LEU A 253 -14.42 4.78 25.81
CA LEU A 253 -13.79 5.46 26.96
C LEU A 253 -12.51 6.20 26.55
N GLY A 254 -11.69 5.57 25.72
CA GLY A 254 -10.49 6.20 25.14
C GLY A 254 -10.84 7.43 24.28
N GLY A 255 -11.87 7.32 23.43
CA GLY A 255 -12.33 8.43 22.59
C GLY A 255 -12.91 9.59 23.39
N ALA A 256 -13.66 9.32 24.46
CA ALA A 256 -14.15 10.37 25.35
C ALA A 256 -13.01 11.10 26.08
N ALA A 257 -11.97 10.37 26.49
CA ALA A 257 -10.76 10.96 27.08
C ALA A 257 -9.98 11.79 26.07
N PHE A 258 -9.84 11.31 24.83
CA PHE A 258 -9.23 12.06 23.73
C PHE A 258 -9.99 13.37 23.49
N ALA A 259 -11.31 13.32 23.29
CA ALA A 259 -12.12 14.51 23.04
C ALA A 259 -12.04 15.54 24.17
N LYS A 260 -12.04 15.08 25.43
CA LYS A 260 -11.84 15.95 26.59
C LYS A 260 -10.48 16.65 26.57
N ASN A 261 -9.41 15.95 26.24
CA ASN A 261 -8.05 16.49 26.24
C ASN A 261 -7.78 17.40 25.04
N ALA A 262 -8.38 17.09 23.88
CA ALA A 262 -8.33 17.92 22.69
C ALA A 262 -9.27 19.13 22.76
N ASN A 263 -10.03 19.27 23.86
CA ASN A 263 -11.02 20.33 24.07
C ASN A 263 -12.09 20.37 22.96
N CYS A 264 -12.46 19.21 22.43
CA CYS A 264 -13.53 19.09 21.45
C CYS A 264 -14.89 19.23 22.14
N THR A 265 -15.80 19.97 21.53
CA THR A 265 -17.22 19.85 21.85
C THR A 265 -17.75 18.59 21.17
N VAL A 266 -18.28 17.65 21.94
CA VAL A 266 -18.72 16.29 21.54
C VAL A 266 -19.77 16.20 20.42
N MET A 267 -20.15 17.32 19.79
CA MET A 267 -21.22 17.39 18.79
C MET A 267 -20.73 17.51 17.34
N ASP A 268 -19.44 17.74 17.08
CA ASP A 268 -18.91 17.80 15.72
C ASP A 268 -17.59 17.02 15.62
N ALA A 269 -17.59 15.96 14.81
CA ALA A 269 -16.38 15.21 14.50
C ALA A 269 -15.32 16.16 13.97
N ALA A 270 -15.65 17.03 13.01
CA ALA A 270 -14.70 17.92 12.33
C ALA A 270 -13.94 18.87 13.28
N MET A 271 -14.44 19.07 14.50
CA MET A 271 -13.80 19.88 15.54
C MET A 271 -12.74 19.14 16.37
N CYS A 272 -12.45 17.84 16.12
CA CYS A 272 -11.72 16.98 17.07
C CYS A 272 -10.26 16.54 16.76
#